data_AF-A0A9Q1AIB6-F1
#
_entry.id   AF-A0A9Q1AIB6-F1
#
_cell.length_a   1.000
_cell.length_b   1.000
_cell.length_c   1.000
_cell.angle_alpha   90.00
_cell.angle_beta   90.00
_cell.angle_gamma   90.00
#
_symmetry.space_group_name_H-M   'P 1'
#
loop_
_entity.id
_entity.type
_entity.pdbx_description
1 polymer ?
#
loop_
_entity_poly.entity_id
_entity_poly.type
_entity_poly.pdbx_seq_one_letter_code
_entity_poly.pdbx_strand_id
1 'polypeptide(L)'
;MASLSSTAAETTTERRGIPGAQFVEDVERYLTQSGLDVNSSLSFLQERLQQYKLVEMKLLAQQRDLQAKIPDIEKCLDVVAILQAKKGIGEVRFVC
;
A
#
# COMPACT_ATOMS: atom_id res chain seq x y z
N MET A 1 -32.30 -14.05 25.16
CA MET A 1 -31.89 -14.04 23.75
C MET A 1 -32.08 -12.64 23.20
N ALA A 2 -30.99 -11.93 22.92
CA ALA A 2 -30.85 -10.93 21.85
C ALA A 2 -29.41 -10.43 21.88
N SER A 3 -28.66 -10.82 20.86
CA SER A 3 -27.24 -10.60 20.67
C SER A 3 -26.90 -9.12 20.54
N LEU A 4 -25.86 -8.67 21.25
CA LEU A 4 -25.15 -7.42 20.96
C LEU A 4 -24.33 -7.62 19.69
N SER A 5 -24.93 -7.29 18.55
CA SER A 5 -24.21 -7.11 17.30
C SER A 5 -23.55 -5.73 17.35
N SER A 6 -22.26 -5.71 17.69
CA SER A 6 -21.41 -4.53 17.53
C SER A 6 -20.92 -4.49 16.09
N THR A 7 -21.41 -3.47 15.40
CA THR A 7 -21.34 -3.24 13.96
C THR A 7 -19.95 -2.80 13.50
N ALA A 8 -19.46 -3.47 12.45
CA ALA A 8 -18.61 -2.97 11.36
C ALA A 8 -17.23 -2.36 11.67
N ALA A 9 -16.20 -3.21 11.74
CA ALA A 9 -14.87 -2.89 11.21
C ALA A 9 -14.10 -4.13 10.68
N GLU A 10 -14.80 -5.24 10.44
CA GLU A 10 -14.20 -6.37 9.73
C GLU A 10 -14.12 -6.04 8.23
N THR A 11 -12.94 -6.27 7.65
CA THR A 11 -12.64 -6.42 6.21
C THR A 11 -12.12 -5.22 5.40
N THR A 12 -11.31 -4.32 5.98
CA THR A 12 -10.26 -3.67 5.15
C THR A 12 -9.15 -4.69 4.92
N THR A 13 -9.46 -5.59 3.99
CA THR A 13 -8.71 -6.72 3.44
C THR A 13 -7.19 -6.57 3.56
N GLU A 14 -6.54 -7.68 3.90
CA GLU A 14 -5.10 -7.91 3.96
C GLU A 14 -4.36 -7.51 2.66
N ARG A 15 -4.28 -6.22 2.36
CA ARG A 15 -3.52 -5.75 1.22
C ARG A 15 -2.05 -5.76 1.64
N ARG A 16 -1.30 -6.69 1.05
CA ARG A 16 0.13 -6.97 1.30
C ARG A 16 0.42 -7.83 2.55
N GLY A 17 -0.56 -8.60 3.03
CA GLY A 17 -0.38 -9.55 4.14
C GLY A 17 -0.31 -8.90 5.52
N ILE A 18 -0.79 -7.66 5.65
CA ILE A 18 -0.81 -6.93 6.91
C ILE A 18 -2.26 -6.70 7.30
N PRO A 19 -2.71 -7.23 8.44
CA PRO A 19 -4.02 -6.90 8.96
C PRO A 19 -4.05 -5.43 9.36
N GLY A 20 -5.14 -4.73 9.00
CA GLY A 20 -5.35 -3.33 9.34
C GLY A 20 -5.25 -3.07 10.85
N ALA A 21 -4.80 -1.87 11.21
CA ALA A 21 -4.72 -1.45 12.60
C ALA A 21 -6.13 -1.21 13.15
N GLN A 22 -6.47 -1.88 14.25
CA GLN A 22 -7.70 -1.63 15.00
C GLN A 22 -7.47 -0.41 15.90
N PHE A 23 -8.43 0.52 15.93
CA PHE A 23 -8.38 1.65 16.84
C PHE A 23 -8.79 1.20 18.25
N VAL A 24 -8.02 1.60 19.26
CA VAL A 24 -8.32 1.30 20.66
C VAL A 24 -8.89 2.56 21.32
N GLU A 25 -10.20 2.58 21.54
CA GLU A 25 -10.89 3.70 22.19
C GLU A 25 -10.65 3.72 23.71
N ASP A 26 -10.63 2.54 24.34
CA ASP A 26 -10.47 2.37 25.78
C ASP A 26 -9.41 1.29 26.05
N VAL A 27 -8.29 1.73 26.66
CA VAL A 27 -7.12 0.88 26.93
C VAL A 27 -7.41 -0.15 28.02
N GLU A 28 -8.18 0.21 29.05
CA GLU A 28 -8.49 -0.70 30.16
C GLU A 28 -9.39 -1.83 29.67
N ARG A 29 -10.43 -1.49 28.91
CA ARG A 29 -11.30 -2.48 28.27
C ARG A 29 -10.53 -3.37 27.30
N TYR A 30 -9.64 -2.80 26.49
CA TYR A 30 -8.82 -3.56 25.55
C TYR A 30 -7.91 -4.57 26.25
N LEU A 31 -7.23 -4.19 27.33
CA LEU A 31 -6.36 -5.09 28.10
C LEU A 31 -7.17 -6.19 28.79
N THR A 32 -8.32 -5.84 29.38
CA THR A 32 -9.20 -6.81 30.05
C THR A 32 -9.78 -7.83 29.07
N GLN A 33 -10.12 -7.38 27.85
CA GLN A 33 -10.74 -8.21 26.83
C GLN A 33 -9.72 -9.07 26.05
N SER A 34 -8.47 -8.62 25.95
CA SER A 34 -7.38 -9.37 25.35
C SER A 34 -6.80 -10.45 26.28
N GLY A 35 -7.01 -10.33 27.60
CA GLY A 35 -6.58 -11.31 28.60
C GLY A 35 -5.06 -11.44 28.73
N LEU A 36 -4.31 -10.47 28.19
CA LEU A 36 -2.85 -10.41 28.20
C LEU A 36 -2.36 -9.53 29.36
N ASP A 37 -1.18 -9.85 29.90
CA ASP A 37 -0.49 -8.93 30.81
C ASP A 37 -0.12 -7.63 30.08
N VAL A 38 0.05 -6.54 30.85
CA VAL A 38 0.38 -5.21 30.32
C VAL A 38 1.65 -5.25 29.48
N ASN A 39 2.69 -5.96 29.93
CA ASN A 39 3.96 -6.03 29.18
C ASN A 39 3.78 -6.81 27.87
N SER A 40 3.08 -7.94 27.90
CA SER A 40 2.81 -8.75 26.72
C SER A 40 2.00 -7.98 25.68
N SER A 41 1.01 -7.22 26.13
CA SER A 41 0.19 -6.35 25.27
C SER A 41 1.02 -5.26 24.61
N LEU A 42 1.93 -4.64 25.37
CA LEU A 42 2.86 -3.63 24.85
C LEU A 42 3.78 -4.24 23.79
N SER A 43 4.40 -5.39 24.07
CA SER A 43 5.28 -6.09 23.13
C SER A 43 4.55 -6.46 21.83
N PHE A 44 3.31 -6.94 21.93
CA PHE A 44 2.48 -7.24 20.76
C PHE A 44 2.22 -5.99 19.90
N LEU A 45 1.84 -4.86 20.52
CA LEU A 45 1.61 -3.61 19.80
C LEU A 45 2.89 -3.06 19.16
N GLN A 46 4.04 -3.19 19.84
CA GLN A 46 5.35 -2.82 19.28
C GLN A 46 5.72 -3.66 18.05
N GLU A 47 5.47 -4.96 18.09
CA GLU A 47 5.70 -5.84 16.93
C GLU A 47 4.84 -5.43 15.74
N ARG A 48 3.55 -5.16 15.98
CA ARG A 48 2.62 -4.70 14.93
C ARG A 48 3.07 -3.33 14.37
N LEU A 49 3.50 -2.42 15.23
CA LEU A 49 4.07 -1.13 14.81
C LEU A 49 5.29 -1.31 13.90
N GLN A 50 6.18 -2.27 14.24
CA GLN A 50 7.36 -2.56 13.43
C GLN A 50 6.97 -3.10 12.04
N GLN A 51 5.97 -3.98 11.97
CA GLN A 51 5.44 -4.49 10.69
C GLN A 51 4.91 -3.35 9.82
N TYR A 52 4.14 -2.41 10.39
CA TYR A 52 3.62 -1.26 9.66
C TYR A 52 4.75 -0.38 9.10
N LYS A 53 5.77 -0.06 9.91
CA LYS A 53 6.92 0.75 9.48
C LYS A 53 7.69 0.11 8.32
N LEU A 54 7.89 -1.21 8.35
CA LEU A 54 8.57 -1.90 7.25
C LEU A 54 7.80 -1.78 5.94
N VAL A 55 6.48 -1.82 5.99
CA VAL A 55 5.66 -1.74 4.79
C VAL A 55 5.51 -0.31 4.30
N GLU A 56 5.41 0.65 5.20
CA GLU A 56 5.53 2.06 4.86
C GLU A 56 6.85 2.32 4.10
N MET A 57 7.97 1.84 4.62
CA MET A 57 9.28 2.01 3.98
C MET A 57 9.31 1.38 2.57
N LYS A 58 8.78 0.16 2.42
CA LYS A 58 8.67 -0.51 1.12
C LYS A 58 7.77 0.26 0.14
N LEU A 59 6.65 0.79 0.61
CA LEU A 59 5.71 1.53 -0.22
C LEU A 59 6.32 2.86 -0.70
N LEU A 60 7.01 3.57 0.19
CA LEU A 60 7.72 4.81 -0.16
C LEU A 60 8.87 4.55 -1.14
N ALA A 61 9.62 3.45 -0.98
CA ALA A 61 10.63 3.05 -1.95
C ALA A 61 10.02 2.78 -3.34
N GLN A 62 8.96 1.95 -3.40
CA GLN A 62 8.24 1.69 -4.64
C GLN A 62 7.68 2.96 -5.29
N GLN A 63 7.15 3.89 -4.48
CA GLN A 63 6.67 5.17 -4.98
C GLN A 63 7.79 5.97 -5.66
N ARG A 64 8.97 6.07 -5.02
CA ARG A 64 10.13 6.76 -5.61
C ARG A 64 10.61 6.10 -6.90
N ASP A 65 10.69 4.77 -6.92
CA ASP A 65 11.10 4.02 -8.11
C ASP A 65 10.14 4.23 -9.27
N LEU A 66 8.83 4.25 -8.99
CA LEU A 66 7.81 4.54 -10.00
C LEU A 66 7.90 5.99 -10.47
N GLN A 67 8.04 6.96 -9.56
CA GLN A 67 8.19 8.37 -9.90
C GLN A 67 9.41 8.62 -10.79
N ALA A 68 10.53 7.93 -10.55
CA ALA A 68 11.71 8.03 -11.39
C ALA A 68 11.49 7.50 -12.82
N LYS A 69 10.58 6.54 -13.01
CA LYS A 69 10.26 5.96 -14.33
C LYS A 69 9.30 6.79 -15.18
N ILE A 70 8.46 7.61 -14.56
CA ILE A 70 7.49 8.47 -15.25
C ILE A 70 8.13 9.29 -16.39
N PRO A 71 9.19 10.08 -16.17
CA PRO A 71 9.75 10.93 -17.23
C PRO A 71 10.35 10.14 -18.40
N ASP A 72 10.89 8.94 -18.15
CA ASP A 72 11.43 8.10 -19.22
C ASP A 72 10.32 7.47 -20.05
N ILE A 73 9.19 7.11 -19.43
CA ILE A 73 8.00 6.64 -20.15
C ILE A 73 7.43 7.78 -21.03
N GLU A 74 7.35 9.00 -20.50
CA GLU A 74 6.90 10.18 -21.24
C GLU A 74 7.79 10.44 -22.47
N LYS A 75 9.12 10.45 -22.31
CA LYS A 75 10.05 10.58 -23.45
C LYS A 75 9.89 9.46 -24.47
N CYS A 76 9.68 8.22 -24.03
CA CYS A 76 9.43 7.11 -24.95
C CYS A 76 8.16 7.36 -25.78
N LEU A 77 7.10 7.88 -25.18
CA LEU A 77 5.86 8.24 -25.88
C LEU A 77 6.08 9.38 -26.88
N ASP A 78 6.85 10.41 -26.51
CA ASP A 78 7.17 11.52 -27.41
C ASP A 78 7.93 11.03 -28.66
N VAL A 79 8.90 10.14 -28.49
CA VAL A 79 9.63 9.53 -29.61
C VAL A 79 8.69 8.73 -30.51
N VAL A 80 7.78 7.94 -29.94
CA VAL A 80 6.78 7.18 -30.72
C VAL A 80 5.85 8.13 -31.48
N ALA A 81 5.41 9.23 -30.88
CA ALA A 81 4.58 10.24 -31.54
C ALA A 81 5.31 10.89 -32.73
N ILE A 82 6.59 11.26 -32.55
CA ILE A 82 7.43 11.80 -33.64
C ILE A 82 7.57 10.77 -34.77
N LEU A 83 7.85 9.50 -34.45
CA LEU A 83 7.98 8.44 -35.45
C LEU A 83 6.69 8.19 -36.22
N GLN A 84 5.53 8.24 -35.55
CA GLN A 84 4.22 8.13 -36.19
C GLN A 84 3.93 9.31 -37.12
N ALA A 85 4.24 10.54 -36.70
CA ALA A 85 4.10 11.72 -37.55
C ALA A 85 4.97 11.62 -38.82
N LYS A 86 6.24 11.18 -38.68
CA LYS A 86 7.14 10.98 -39.83
C LYS A 86 6.73 9.83 -40.75
N LYS A 87 6.05 8.80 -40.21
CA LYS A 87 5.44 7.73 -41.02
C LYS A 87 4.28 8.26 -41.88
N GLY A 88 3.48 9.20 -41.36
CA GLY A 88 2.43 9.88 -42.12
C GLY A 88 2.94 10.80 -43.23
N ILE A 89 4.17 11.31 -43.10
CA ILE A 89 4.86 12.17 -44.08
C ILE A 89 5.59 11.33 -45.16
N GLY A 90 5.63 10.00 -45.01
CA GLY A 90 6.19 9.08 -46.02
C GLY A 90 7.70 8.84 -45.91
N GLU A 91 8.37 9.37 -44.87
CA GLU A 91 9.85 9.31 -44.75
C GLU A 91 10.39 8.06 -44.03
N VAL A 92 9.54 7.23 -43.40
CA VAL A 92 10.03 6.10 -42.58
C VAL A 92 9.53 4.78 -43.14
N ARG A 93 10.33 4.19 -44.05
CA ARG A 93 10.23 2.79 -44.43
C ARG A 93 10.99 1.97 -43.38
N PHE A 94 10.25 1.30 -42.50
CA PHE A 94 10.82 0.25 -41.66
C PHE A 94 11.19 -0.91 -42.58
N VAL A 95 12.49 -1.08 -42.86
CA VAL A 95 13.03 -2.28 -43.46
C VAL A 95 13.33 -3.22 -42.29
N CYS A 96 12.51 -4.27 -42.15
CA CYS A 96 12.88 -5.46 -41.38
C CYS A 96 13.97 -6.23 -42.13
#